data_AF-A0A1G6HGW8-F1
#
_entry.id   AF-A0A1G6HGW8-F1
#
_cell.length_a   1.000
_cell.length_b   1.000
_cell.length_c   1.000
_cell.angle_alpha   90.00
_cell.angle_beta   90.00
_cell.angle_gamma   90.00
#
_symmetry.space_group_name_H-M   'P 1'
#
loop_
_entity.id
_entity.type
_entity.pdbx_description
1 polymer ?
#
loop_
_entity_poly.entity_id
_entity_poly.type
_entity_poly.pdbx_seq_one_letter_code
_entity_poly.pdbx_strand_id
1 'polypeptide(L)' 'MAVNRGEPEVLLTPAEVASLFRVDPKTVTRWAKAGKLSSIRTLGGHRRYREAEVKGLLADSGVNIGEES' A
#
# COMPACT_ATOMS: atom_id res chain seq x y z
N MET A 1 16.85 13.67 -12.79
CA MET A 1 15.83 12.92 -12.03
C MET A 1 16.31 12.77 -10.60
N ALA A 2 15.62 13.40 -9.64
CA ALA A 2 15.99 13.31 -8.24
C ALA A 2 15.52 11.95 -7.69
N VAL A 3 16.47 11.03 -7.49
CA VAL A 3 16.24 9.87 -6.63
C VAL A 3 16.08 10.41 -5.21
N ASN A 4 14.84 10.44 -4.71
CA ASN A 4 14.52 10.78 -3.33
C ASN A 4 15.19 9.75 -2.40
N ARG A 5 16.42 10.04 -1.99
CA ARG A 5 17.31 9.14 -1.24
C ARG A 5 17.27 9.35 0.27
N GLY A 6 16.33 10.15 0.78
CA GLY A 6 16.37 10.63 2.16
C GLY A 6 15.05 10.64 2.94
N GLU A 7 13.89 10.50 2.29
CA GLU A 7 12.63 10.50 3.04
C GLU A 7 12.29 9.10 3.56
N PRO A 8 11.89 8.98 4.85
CA PRO A 8 11.48 7.71 5.40
C PRO A 8 10.25 7.19 4.66
N GLU A 9 10.35 5.97 4.14
CA GLU A 9 9.25 5.29 3.45
C GLU A 9 8.07 5.07 4.42
N VAL A 10 6.91 5.65 4.10
CA VAL A 10 5.70 5.53 4.92
C VAL A 10 5.10 4.13 4.75
N LEU A 11 4.89 3.45 5.89
CA LEU A 11 4.41 2.08 5.95
C LEU A 11 3.07 1.95 6.66
N LEU A 12 2.08 1.45 5.93
CA LEU A 12 0.74 1.19 6.42
C LEU A 12 0.62 -0.21 7.05
N THR A 13 -0.21 -0.32 8.07
CA THR A 13 -0.69 -1.57 8.66
C THR A 13 -1.76 -2.22 7.78
N PRO A 14 -2.08 -3.52 7.99
CA PRO A 14 -3.17 -4.18 7.26
C PRO A 14 -4.53 -3.50 7.47
N ALA A 15 -4.76 -2.90 8.65
CA ALA A 15 -6.01 -2.21 8.97
C ALA A 15 -6.14 -0.89 8.19
N GLU A 16 -5.06 -0.10 8.09
CA GLU A 16 -5.08 1.15 7.31
C GLU A 16 -5.34 0.88 5.82
N VAL A 17 -4.66 -0.13 5.24
CA VAL A 17 -4.91 -0.53 3.84
C VAL A 17 -6.34 -1.02 3.65
N ALA A 18 -6.84 -1.82 4.59
CA ALA A 18 -8.22 -2.32 4.57
C ALA A 18 -9.25 -1.18 4.56
N SER A 19 -9.05 -0.16 5.41
CA SER A 19 -9.91 1.02 5.46
C SER A 19 -9.93 1.78 4.13
N LEU A 20 -8.77 1.93 3.48
CA LEU A 20 -8.66 2.62 2.18
C LEU A 20 -9.42 1.88 1.07
N PHE A 21 -9.26 0.55 1.01
CA PHE A 21 -9.94 -0.30 0.02
C PHE A 21 -11.36 -0.71 0.41
N ARG A 22 -11.83 -0.32 1.61
CA ARG A 22 -13.13 -0.73 2.18
C ARG A 22 -13.32 -2.25 2.23
N VAL A 23 -12.27 -2.97 2.61
CA VAL A 23 -12.26 -4.43 2.76
C VAL A 23 -11.86 -4.84 4.17
N ASP A 24 -11.93 -6.14 4.48
CA ASP A 24 -11.40 -6.69 5.73
C ASP A 24 -9.84 -6.83 5.71
N PRO A 25 -9.13 -6.61 6.83
CA PRO A 25 -7.67 -6.79 6.90
C PRO A 25 -7.16 -8.20 6.50
N LYS A 26 -7.96 -9.25 6.66
CA LYS A 26 -7.61 -10.59 6.18
C LYS A 26 -7.58 -10.63 4.65
N THR A 27 -8.43 -9.86 3.97
CA THR A 27 -8.40 -9.73 2.51
C THR A 27 -7.09 -9.12 2.03
N VAL A 28 -6.63 -8.05 2.69
CA VAL A 28 -5.31 -7.44 2.41
C VAL A 28 -4.18 -8.45 2.62
N THR A 29 -4.26 -9.23 3.71
CA THR A 29 -3.28 -10.30 3.98
C THR A 29 -3.30 -11.39 2.90
N ARG A 30 -4.46 -11.72 2.33
CA ARG A 30 -4.58 -12.66 1.21
C ARG A 30 -3.97 -12.09 -0.06
N TRP A 31 -4.17 -10.81 -0.37
CA TRP A 31 -3.50 -10.16 -1.51
C TRP A 31 -1.99 -10.23 -1.40
N ALA A 32 -1.44 -9.99 -0.20
CA ALA A 32 -0.02 -10.12 0.07
C ALA A 32 0.51 -11.55 -0.13
N LYS A 33 -0.26 -12.56 0.31
CA LYS A 33 0.10 -13.97 0.07
C LYS A 33 0.00 -14.36 -1.41
N ALA A 34 -0.91 -13.75 -2.15
CA ALA A 34 -1.12 -13.98 -3.57
C ALA A 34 -0.17 -13.17 -4.47
N GLY A 35 0.73 -12.35 -3.90
CA GLY A 35 1.66 -11.52 -4.66
C GLY A 35 1.02 -10.30 -5.35
N LYS A 36 -0.22 -9.95 -4.98
CA LYS A 36 -0.95 -8.80 -5.55
C LYS A 36 -0.62 -7.46 -4.88
N LEU A 37 -0.01 -7.51 -3.71
CA LEU A 37 0.41 -6.35 -2.94
C LEU A 37 1.70 -6.69 -2.20
N SER A 38 2.75 -5.91 -2.42
CA SER A 38 4.04 -6.16 -1.77
C SER A 38 3.94 -5.93 -0.28
N SER A 39 4.59 -6.78 0.52
CA SER A 39 4.54 -6.67 1.98
C SER A 39 5.92 -6.78 2.61
N ILE A 40 6.20 -5.89 3.55
CA ILE A 40 7.37 -5.91 4.43
C ILE A 40 6.94 -6.58 5.74
N ARG A 41 7.79 -7.42 6.33
CA ARG A 41 7.54 -8.02 7.64
C ARG A 41 8.37 -7.32 8.71
N THR A 42 7.74 -6.99 9.83
CA THR A 42 8.47 -6.57 11.03
C THR A 42 9.15 -7.77 11.69
N LEU A 43 10.04 -7.52 12.65
CA LEU A 43 10.68 -8.57 13.45
C LEU A 43 9.66 -9.46 14.18
N GLY A 44 8.49 -8.92 14.54
CA GLY A 44 7.37 -9.66 15.14
C GLY A 44 6.46 -10.37 14.13
N GLY A 45 6.77 -10.36 12.83
CA GLY A 45 6.01 -11.06 11.79
C GLY A 45 4.75 -10.33 11.30
N HIS A 46 4.43 -9.15 11.82
CA HIS A 46 3.34 -8.32 11.31
C HIS A 46 3.69 -7.75 9.93
N ARG A 47 2.69 -7.63 9.07
CA ARG A 47 2.86 -7.08 7.72
C ARG A 47 2.74 -5.56 7.72
N ARG A 48 3.53 -4.94 6.86
CA ARG A 48 3.50 -3.53 6.51
C ARG A 48 3.47 -3.38 5.00
N TYR A 49 2.84 -2.32 4.52
CA TYR A 49 2.61 -2.04 3.11
C TYR A 49 3.10 -0.64 2.77
N ARG A 50 3.72 -0.48 1.60
CA ARG A 50 4.21 0.82 1.16
C ARG A 50 3.03 1.72 0.82
N GLU A 51 2.97 2.89 1.44
CA GLU A 51 1.87 3.82 1.19
C GLU A 51 1.80 4.20 -0.31
N ALA A 52 2.95 4.41 -0.95
CA ALA A 52 3.03 4.76 -2.38
C ALA A 52 2.41 3.68 -3.29
N GLU A 53 2.69 2.40 -3.03
CA GLU A 53 2.12 1.28 -3.80
C GLU A 53 0.61 1.18 -3.58
N VAL A 54 0.16 1.30 -2.33
CA VAL A 54 -1.26 1.28 -1.96
C VAL A 54 -2.03 2.41 -2.64
N LYS A 55 -1.49 3.63 -2.61
CA LYS A 55 -2.08 4.79 -3.30
C LYS A 55 -2.08 4.62 -4.82
N GLY A 56 -1.01 4.06 -5.39
CA GLY A 56 -0.94 3.74 -6.81
C GLY A 56 -2.04 2.74 -7.24
N LEU A 57 -2.26 1.69 -6.46
CA LEU A 57 -3.31 0.71 -6.72
C LEU A 57 -4.72 1.30 -6.55
N LEU A 58 -4.93 2.24 -5.64
CA LEU A 58 -6.21 2.95 -5.50
C LEU A 58 -6.50 3.82 -6.72
N ALA A 59 -5.48 4.53 -7.23
CA ALA A 59 -5.58 5.32 -8.45
C ALA A 59 -5.84 4.45 -9.68
N ASP A 60 -5.22 3.27 -9.76
CA ASP A 60 -5.42 2.32 -10.87
C ASP A 60 -6.80 1.64 -10.82
N SER A 61 -7.30 1.33 -9.61
CA SER A 61 -8.61 0.70 -9.40
C SER A 61 -9.79 1.66 -9.63
N GLY A 62 -9.55 2.96 -9.52
CA GLY A 62 -10.52 4.02 -9.76
C GLY A 62 -9.97 5.04 -10.75
N VAL A 63 -10.08 4.72 -12.04
CA VAL A 63 -9.99 5.62 -13.21
C VAL A 63 -9.43 7.03 -12.93
N ASN A 64 -8.24 7.31 -13.48
CA ASN A 64 -7.53 8.60 -13.57
C ASN A 64 -8.41 9.83 -13.31
N ILE A 65 -8.37 10.35 -12.08
CA ILE A 65 -8.75 11.74 -11.83
C ILE A 65 -7.48 12.54 -12.05
N GLY A 66 -7.28 12.98 -13.28
CA GLY A 66 -6.29 14.01 -13.57
C GLY A 66 -6.64 15.27 -12.77
N GLU A 67 -5.63 15.87 -12.15
CA GLU A 67 -5.49 17.33 -12.09
C GLU A 67 -3.99 17.65 -12.23
N GLU A 68 -3.64 18.13 -13.43
CA GLU A 68 -2.55 19.08 -13.62
C GLU A 68 -2.94 20.39 -12.92
N SER A 69 -2.06 20.90 -12.05
CA SER A 69 -1.86 22.33 -11.77
C SER A 69 -0.54 22.54 -11.02
#